data_AF-A0A2D8ULC0-F1
#
_entry.id   AF-A0A2D8ULC0-F1
#
_cell.length_a   1.000
_cell.length_b   1.000
_cell.length_c   1.000
_cell.angle_alpha   90.00
_cell.angle_beta   90.00
_cell.angle_gamma   90.00
#
_symmetry.space_group_name_H-M   'P 1'
#
loop_
_entity.id
_entity.type
_entity.pdbx_description
1 polymer ?
#
loop_
_entity_poly.entity_id
_entity_poly.type
_entity_poly.pdbx_seq_one_letter_code
_entity_poly.pdbx_strand_id
1 'polypeptide(L)'
;MSLRKYITKIKGLVVITFLFIGAQVLGQGKKLSDAQSAYSKYNYMEAADIYESVANKGYRSVELFQKLGNSYYLNGRYEDAAKWYGELYALSKDQPNIYNLRYAQSLKSVGLEGLGEEYYDRYLSNLDKTEEGYLSVGDYLDLIEQNSGRYDLKKEPFNSEGIDFGSAYLGTDKMVFASSRDKGVLIRRRSKWDGQPFLNLYEVGIGDDSLSEKSPRLFKSGIEGKYHESTPVFTKDGQTMYFTRTEPKGLDKGSPLYLKIYRAHLVDGKWTGEEDLTINGDTYNTAHPMLNVGEDRLYFVSDRKGGEGQTDLYYAPIGGDGSLGEMVNLGKKINTPGRESFPFISADNNLYF
;
A
#
# COMPACT_ATOMS: atom_id res chain seq x y z
N MET A 1 37.69 54.67 21.71
CA MET A 1 36.44 53.88 21.80
C MET A 1 36.66 52.80 22.85
N SER A 2 35.95 52.82 23.99
CA SER A 2 36.36 52.05 25.19
C SER A 2 36.15 50.54 25.06
N LEU A 3 37.08 49.77 25.61
CA LEU A 3 37.09 48.29 25.65
C LEU A 3 35.75 47.69 26.14
N ARG A 4 35.04 48.42 27.02
CA ARG A 4 33.69 48.07 27.50
C ARG A 4 32.66 47.96 26.38
N LYS A 5 32.62 48.88 25.40
CA LYS A 5 31.66 48.83 24.28
C LYS A 5 31.91 47.62 23.36
N TYR A 6 33.16 47.18 23.23
CA TYR A 6 33.53 46.00 22.44
C TYR A 6 33.07 44.69 23.12
N ILE A 7 33.30 44.57 24.43
CA ILE A 7 32.89 43.39 25.20
C ILE A 7 31.36 43.24 25.23
N THR A 8 30.60 44.34 25.36
CA THR A 8 29.13 44.29 25.33
C THR A 8 28.60 43.89 23.95
N LYS A 9 29.24 44.34 22.85
CA LYS A 9 28.88 43.91 21.49
C LYS A 9 29.17 42.42 21.26
N ILE A 10 30.32 41.91 21.73
CA ILE A 10 30.69 40.49 21.60
C ILE A 10 29.73 39.61 22.42
N LYS A 11 29.41 39.99 23.67
CA LYS A 11 28.42 39.28 24.49
C LYS A 11 27.03 39.26 23.85
N GLY A 12 26.59 40.38 23.26
CA GLY A 12 25.34 40.44 22.51
C GLY A 12 25.34 39.54 21.27
N LEU A 13 26.44 39.51 20.51
CA LEU A 13 26.58 38.63 19.34
C LEU A 13 26.54 37.15 19.73
N VAL A 14 27.27 36.77 20.78
CA VAL A 14 27.29 35.39 21.30
C VAL A 14 25.91 34.95 21.79
N VAL A 15 25.19 35.80 22.52
CA VAL A 15 23.82 35.50 22.98
C VAL A 15 22.83 35.37 21.81
N ILE A 16 22.93 36.23 20.78
CA ILE A 16 22.10 36.12 19.57
C ILE A 16 22.41 34.83 18.80
N THR A 17 23.68 34.44 18.69
CA THR A 17 24.09 33.17 18.07
C THR A 17 23.56 31.96 18.86
N PHE A 18 23.63 31.97 20.19
CA PHE A 18 23.06 30.90 21.03
C PHE A 18 21.52 30.84 20.95
N LEU A 19 20.83 31.98 20.88
CA LEU A 19 19.37 32.03 20.67
C LEU A 19 18.98 31.50 19.28
N PHE A 20 19.76 31.80 18.24
CA PHE A 20 19.55 31.26 16.90
C PHE A 20 19.76 29.74 16.85
N ILE A 21 20.80 29.21 17.50
CA ILE A 21 21.06 27.76 17.57
C ILE A 21 19.94 27.05 18.35
N GLY A 22 19.50 27.62 19.49
CA GLY A 22 18.39 27.06 20.27
C GLY A 22 17.06 27.00 19.50
N ALA A 23 16.74 28.05 18.72
CA ALA A 23 15.54 28.07 17.88
C ALA A 23 15.58 27.04 16.74
N GLN A 24 16.76 26.79 16.14
CA GLN A 24 16.93 25.77 15.10
C GLN A 24 16.74 24.35 15.66
N VAL A 25 17.29 24.06 16.84
CA VAL A 25 17.16 22.75 17.50
C VAL A 25 15.70 22.47 17.92
N LEU A 26 15.03 23.45 18.53
CA LEU A 26 13.62 23.31 18.93
C LEU A 26 12.68 23.17 17.72
N GLY A 27 12.95 23.90 16.63
CA GLY A 27 12.18 23.82 15.39
C GLY A 27 12.30 22.47 14.67
N GLN A 28 13.49 21.84 14.72
CA GLN A 28 13.70 20.50 14.18
C GLN A 28 12.99 19.43 15.03
N GLY A 29 13.04 19.53 16.35
CA GLY A 29 12.36 18.59 17.25
C GLY A 29 10.86 18.51 17.01
N LYS A 30 10.19 19.67 16.83
CA LYS A 30 8.76 19.70 16.50
C LYS A 30 8.46 19.02 15.16
N LYS A 31 9.22 19.34 14.11
CA LYS A 31 9.02 18.73 12.78
C LYS A 31 9.18 17.21 12.81
N LEU A 32 10.16 16.69 13.53
CA LEU A 32 10.35 15.24 13.68
C LEU A 32 9.17 14.59 14.40
N SER A 33 8.62 15.24 15.43
CA SER A 33 7.41 14.78 16.10
C SER A 33 6.18 14.79 15.18
N ASP A 34 6.02 15.83 14.36
CA ASP A 34 4.92 15.94 13.39
C ASP A 34 5.04 14.85 12.31
N ALA A 35 6.25 14.65 11.77
CA ALA A 35 6.54 13.58 10.80
C ALA A 35 6.27 12.20 11.40
N GLN A 36 6.62 12.00 12.67
CA GLN A 36 6.37 10.75 13.36
C GLN A 36 4.88 10.48 13.56
N SER A 37 4.11 11.52 13.90
CA SER A 37 2.65 11.41 14.01
C SER A 37 2.01 11.10 12.66
N ALA A 38 2.49 11.70 11.56
CA ALA A 38 2.02 11.37 10.22
C ALA A 38 2.35 9.91 9.87
N TYR A 39 3.58 9.47 10.12
CA TYR A 39 4.03 8.11 9.81
C TYR A 39 3.23 7.04 10.58
N SER A 40 2.96 7.27 11.87
CA SER A 40 2.17 6.32 12.68
C SER A 40 0.69 6.23 12.27
N LYS A 41 0.21 7.22 11.51
CA LYS A 41 -1.13 7.24 10.89
C LYS A 41 -1.13 6.74 9.45
N TYR A 42 0.00 6.19 8.98
CA TYR A 42 0.22 5.76 7.59
C TYR A 42 0.15 6.88 6.55
N ASN A 43 0.25 8.14 6.96
CA ASN A 43 0.38 9.28 6.06
C ASN A 43 1.83 9.36 5.54
N TYR A 44 2.25 8.35 4.78
CA TYR A 44 3.64 8.12 4.43
C TYR A 44 4.24 9.26 3.61
N MET A 45 3.52 9.79 2.62
CA MET A 45 4.02 10.92 1.83
C MET A 45 4.09 12.21 2.64
N GLU A 46 3.10 12.50 3.50
CA GLU A 46 3.17 13.65 4.41
C GLU A 46 4.37 13.53 5.36
N ALA A 47 4.63 12.33 5.90
CA ALA A 47 5.80 12.08 6.73
C ALA A 47 7.10 12.24 5.94
N ALA A 48 7.16 11.71 4.72
CA ALA A 48 8.33 11.78 3.84
C ALA A 48 8.71 13.24 3.54
N ASP A 49 7.74 14.07 3.16
CA ASP A 49 7.97 15.50 2.87
C ASP A 49 8.62 16.24 4.06
N ILE A 50 8.16 15.94 5.28
CA ILE A 50 8.70 16.56 6.50
C ILE A 50 10.09 16.00 6.83
N TYR A 51 10.27 14.68 6.79
CA TYR A 51 11.56 14.03 7.06
C TYR A 51 12.62 14.47 6.05
N GLU A 52 12.30 14.52 4.76
CA GLU A 52 13.19 15.02 3.71
C GLU A 52 13.55 16.49 3.94
N SER A 53 12.58 17.35 4.31
CA SER A 53 12.86 18.75 4.66
C SER A 53 13.86 18.89 5.81
N VAL A 54 13.81 17.98 6.78
CA VAL A 54 14.73 17.96 7.93
C VAL A 54 16.09 17.39 7.53
N ALA A 55 16.12 16.31 6.74
CA ALA A 55 17.35 15.72 6.20
C ALA A 55 18.12 16.69 5.29
N ASN A 56 17.44 17.41 4.41
CA ASN A 56 18.07 18.38 3.50
C ASN A 56 18.69 19.58 4.25
N LYS A 57 18.34 19.78 5.53
CA LYS A 57 18.97 20.78 6.41
C LYS A 57 20.17 20.23 7.21
N GLY A 58 20.58 19.00 6.93
CA GLY A 58 21.74 18.37 7.54
C GLY A 58 21.45 17.52 8.78
N TYR A 59 20.20 17.42 9.24
CA TYR A 59 19.87 16.49 10.32
C TYR A 59 19.99 15.05 9.81
N ARG A 60 20.55 14.17 10.64
CA ARG A 60 20.85 12.77 10.31
C ARG A 60 20.52 11.91 11.53
N SER A 61 19.71 10.89 11.34
CA SER A 61 19.50 9.84 12.35
C SER A 61 19.04 8.55 11.68
N VAL A 62 19.29 7.42 12.34
CA VAL A 62 18.84 6.09 11.88
C VAL A 62 17.32 6.09 11.71
N GLU A 63 16.59 6.58 12.72
CA GLU A 63 15.12 6.62 12.71
C GLU A 63 14.56 7.46 11.56
N LEU A 64 15.17 8.63 11.27
CA LEU A 64 14.75 9.47 10.14
C LEU A 64 14.88 8.69 8.83
N PHE A 65 16.06 8.11 8.57
CA PHE A 65 16.31 7.45 7.30
C PHE A 65 15.55 6.14 7.13
N GLN A 66 15.35 5.39 8.21
CA GLN A 66 14.47 4.24 8.23
C GLN A 66 13.05 4.61 7.78
N LYS A 67 12.47 5.67 8.37
CA LYS A 67 11.10 6.08 8.06
C LYS A 67 10.98 6.71 6.70
N LEU A 68 11.96 7.53 6.30
CA LEU A 68 11.97 8.16 4.99
C LEU A 68 12.10 7.11 3.86
N GLY A 69 13.07 6.20 3.98
CA GLY A 69 13.22 5.08 3.03
C GLY A 69 11.98 4.19 2.97
N ASN A 70 11.39 3.84 4.11
CA ASN A 70 10.15 3.05 4.15
C ASN A 70 8.96 3.78 3.53
N SER A 71 8.78 5.08 3.80
CA SER A 71 7.68 5.86 3.22
C SER A 71 7.72 5.82 1.70
N TYR A 72 8.90 5.92 1.10
CA TYR A 72 9.06 5.82 -0.35
C TYR A 72 8.90 4.39 -0.86
N TYR A 73 9.57 3.42 -0.21
CA TYR A 73 9.51 2.01 -0.58
C TYR A 73 8.07 1.47 -0.58
N LEU A 74 7.29 1.76 0.46
CA LEU A 74 5.90 1.31 0.61
C LEU A 74 4.93 1.98 -0.39
N ASN A 75 5.37 3.03 -1.08
CA ASN A 75 4.63 3.72 -2.13
C ASN A 75 5.23 3.49 -3.53
N GLY A 76 6.10 2.48 -3.69
CA GLY A 76 6.70 2.13 -4.98
C GLY A 76 7.69 3.16 -5.54
N ARG A 77 8.09 4.15 -4.74
CA ARG A 77 9.07 5.18 -5.15
C ARG A 77 10.48 4.68 -4.86
N TYR A 78 10.88 3.64 -5.59
CA TYR A 78 12.09 2.89 -5.29
C TYR A 78 13.39 3.68 -5.51
N GLU A 79 13.39 4.66 -6.42
CA GLU A 79 14.54 5.56 -6.62
C GLU A 79 14.81 6.40 -5.36
N ASP A 80 13.78 7.06 -4.83
CA ASP A 80 13.88 7.83 -3.59
C ASP A 80 14.22 6.90 -2.40
N ALA A 81 13.61 5.72 -2.34
CA ALA A 81 13.91 4.74 -1.31
C ALA A 81 15.38 4.29 -1.35
N ALA A 82 15.94 4.00 -2.53
CA ALA A 82 17.33 3.62 -2.71
C ALA A 82 18.29 4.71 -2.20
N LYS A 83 18.00 5.99 -2.52
CA LYS A 83 18.77 7.13 -2.00
C LYS A 83 18.80 7.14 -0.47
N TRP A 84 17.64 7.08 0.18
CA TRP A 84 17.55 7.24 1.63
C TRP A 84 17.98 6.01 2.42
N TYR A 85 17.79 4.81 1.88
CA TYR A 85 18.40 3.61 2.44
C TYR A 85 19.93 3.61 2.28
N GLY A 86 20.46 4.18 1.19
CA GLY A 86 21.90 4.42 1.06
C GLY A 86 22.46 5.28 2.18
N GLU A 87 21.79 6.41 2.48
CA GLU A 87 22.14 7.26 3.63
C GLU A 87 22.01 6.53 4.97
N LEU A 88 20.99 5.67 5.13
CA LEU A 88 20.81 4.84 6.32
C LEU A 88 22.02 3.92 6.55
N TYR A 89 22.42 3.16 5.52
CA TYR A 89 23.52 2.20 5.63
C TYR A 89 24.90 2.86 5.67
N ALA A 90 25.05 4.07 5.13
CA ALA A 90 26.23 4.89 5.33
C ALA A 90 26.36 5.37 6.78
N LEU A 91 25.24 5.65 7.45
CA LEU A 91 25.20 6.09 8.85
C LEU A 91 25.35 4.93 9.85
N SER A 92 24.63 3.82 9.63
CA SER A 92 24.66 2.65 10.50
C SER A 92 24.41 1.37 9.70
N LYS A 93 25.36 0.44 9.77
CA LYS A 93 25.24 -0.88 9.13
C LYS A 93 24.30 -1.84 9.86
N ASP A 94 24.12 -1.63 11.16
CA ASP A 94 23.23 -2.45 11.99
C ASP A 94 21.78 -1.98 11.81
N GLN A 95 20.98 -2.81 11.12
CA GLN A 95 19.58 -2.55 10.78
C GLN A 95 18.77 -3.84 10.94
N PRO A 96 17.46 -3.74 11.26
CA PRO A 96 16.57 -4.90 11.20
C PRO A 96 16.64 -5.56 9.82
N ASN A 97 16.59 -6.90 9.78
CA ASN A 97 16.92 -7.64 8.56
C ASN A 97 16.05 -7.26 7.35
N ILE A 98 14.79 -6.88 7.57
CA ILE A 98 13.87 -6.43 6.50
C ILE A 98 14.39 -5.25 5.67
N TYR A 99 15.25 -4.39 6.23
CA TYR A 99 15.84 -3.27 5.49
C TYR A 99 16.83 -3.76 4.42
N ASN A 100 17.46 -4.93 4.60
CA ASN A 100 18.31 -5.52 3.58
C ASN A 100 17.48 -5.88 2.34
N LEU A 101 16.33 -6.53 2.52
CA LEU A 101 15.41 -6.87 1.43
C LEU A 101 14.89 -5.61 0.71
N ARG A 102 14.38 -4.64 1.48
CA ARG A 102 13.81 -3.40 0.91
C ARG A 102 14.86 -2.59 0.14
N TYR A 103 16.07 -2.52 0.67
CA TYR A 103 17.15 -1.81 -0.01
C TYR A 103 17.60 -2.57 -1.26
N ALA A 104 17.75 -3.89 -1.19
CA ALA A 104 18.07 -4.72 -2.35
C ALA A 104 17.09 -4.53 -3.52
N GLN A 105 15.78 -4.57 -3.23
CA GLN A 105 14.74 -4.33 -4.23
C GLN A 105 14.77 -2.90 -4.78
N SER A 106 15.03 -1.92 -3.92
CA SER A 106 15.18 -0.52 -4.33
C SER A 106 16.38 -0.31 -5.24
N LEU A 107 17.53 -0.92 -4.91
CA LEU A 107 18.76 -0.88 -5.71
C LEU A 107 18.57 -1.54 -7.09
N LYS A 108 17.91 -2.70 -7.13
CA LYS A 108 17.57 -3.37 -8.39
C LYS A 108 16.75 -2.46 -9.32
N SER A 109 15.78 -1.72 -8.77
CA SER A 109 14.93 -0.82 -9.57
C SER A 109 15.69 0.34 -10.23
N VAL A 110 16.83 0.75 -9.66
CA VAL A 110 17.69 1.84 -10.18
C VAL A 110 18.90 1.29 -10.96
N GLY A 111 18.90 0.00 -11.31
CA GLY A 111 19.96 -0.65 -12.09
C GLY A 111 21.24 -0.95 -11.31
N LEU A 112 21.24 -0.84 -9.98
CA LEU A 112 22.38 -1.18 -9.11
C LEU A 112 22.31 -2.64 -8.66
N GLU A 113 22.19 -3.56 -9.62
CA GLU A 113 21.86 -4.96 -9.36
C GLU A 113 22.90 -5.69 -8.49
N GLY A 114 24.20 -5.49 -8.74
CA GLY A 114 25.24 -6.16 -7.96
C GLY A 114 25.27 -5.76 -6.48
N LEU A 115 24.99 -4.48 -6.17
CA LEU A 115 24.82 -4.06 -4.78
C LEU A 115 23.50 -4.57 -4.21
N GLY A 116 22.44 -4.62 -5.04
CA GLY A 116 21.16 -5.19 -4.66
C GLY A 116 21.29 -6.66 -4.25
N GLU A 117 22.04 -7.45 -5.00
CA GLU A 117 22.35 -8.85 -4.71
C GLU A 117 23.11 -8.99 -3.37
N GLU A 118 24.14 -8.18 -3.11
CA GLU A 118 24.85 -8.22 -1.81
C GLU A 118 23.91 -8.05 -0.62
N TYR A 119 22.98 -7.09 -0.69
CA TYR A 119 22.01 -6.87 0.38
C TYR A 119 20.95 -7.96 0.42
N TYR A 120 20.55 -8.55 -0.71
CA TYR A 120 19.64 -9.68 -0.70
C TYR A 120 20.28 -10.93 -0.08
N ASP A 121 21.53 -11.23 -0.39
CA ASP A 121 22.28 -12.34 0.22
C ASP A 121 22.45 -12.13 1.73
N ARG A 122 22.68 -10.88 2.15
CA ARG A 122 22.67 -10.53 3.58
C ARG A 122 21.30 -10.75 4.21
N TYR A 123 20.21 -10.43 3.50
CA TYR A 123 18.86 -10.72 3.97
C TYR A 123 18.68 -12.22 4.20
N LEU A 124 19.00 -13.05 3.20
CA LEU A 124 18.89 -14.51 3.25
C LEU A 124 19.76 -15.12 4.37
N SER A 125 21.00 -14.66 4.51
CA SER A 125 21.95 -15.15 5.53
C SER A 125 21.49 -14.87 6.97
N ASN A 126 20.59 -13.90 7.14
CA ASN A 126 20.05 -13.46 8.43
C ASN A 126 18.62 -14.00 8.68
N LEU A 127 18.06 -14.82 7.78
CA LEU A 127 16.79 -15.50 8.04
C LEU A 127 16.97 -16.61 9.06
N ASP A 128 15.93 -16.89 9.83
CA ASP A 128 15.94 -18.05 10.70
C ASP A 128 15.88 -19.33 9.85
N LYS A 129 16.60 -20.38 10.24
CA LYS A 129 16.74 -21.61 9.43
C LYS A 129 15.44 -22.39 9.26
N THR A 130 14.38 -21.98 9.94
CA THR A 130 13.02 -22.52 9.81
C THR A 130 12.18 -21.80 8.75
N GLU A 131 12.66 -20.69 8.19
CA GLU A 131 12.01 -19.97 7.10
C GLU A 131 12.34 -20.65 5.76
N GLU A 132 11.65 -21.77 5.49
CA GLU A 132 11.71 -22.46 4.20
C GLU A 132 11.04 -21.61 3.10
N GLY A 133 11.57 -21.68 1.86
CA GLY A 133 10.88 -21.15 0.66
C GLY A 133 11.50 -19.92 -0.01
N TYR A 134 12.58 -19.36 0.53
CA TYR A 134 13.31 -18.28 -0.16
C TYR A 134 14.37 -18.83 -1.10
N LEU A 135 14.37 -18.33 -2.34
CA LEU A 135 15.33 -18.68 -3.39
C LEU A 135 16.50 -17.69 -3.39
N SER A 136 17.71 -18.16 -3.72
CA SER A 136 18.84 -17.25 -3.99
C SER A 136 18.58 -16.39 -5.23
N VAL A 137 19.40 -15.35 -5.46
CA VAL A 137 19.26 -14.50 -6.66
C VAL A 137 19.31 -15.29 -7.95
N GLY A 138 20.29 -16.19 -8.07
CA GLY A 138 20.43 -17.08 -9.23
C GLY A 138 19.19 -17.96 -9.39
N ASP A 139 18.77 -18.63 -8.32
CA ASP A 139 17.66 -19.59 -8.39
C ASP A 139 16.32 -18.94 -8.79
N TYR A 140 16.01 -17.74 -8.27
CA TYR A 140 14.75 -17.09 -8.65
C TYR A 140 14.79 -16.52 -10.06
N LEU A 141 15.95 -16.07 -10.56
CA LEU A 141 16.07 -15.59 -11.94
C LEU A 141 15.91 -16.74 -12.94
N ASP A 142 16.51 -17.90 -12.66
CA ASP A 142 16.33 -19.12 -13.44
C ASP A 142 14.85 -19.56 -13.47
N LEU A 143 14.17 -19.45 -12.32
CA LEU A 143 12.75 -19.74 -12.24
C LEU A 143 11.93 -18.74 -13.07
N ILE A 144 12.22 -17.44 -12.99
CA ILE A 144 11.54 -16.42 -13.82
C ILE A 144 11.73 -16.73 -15.30
N GLU A 145 12.95 -17.05 -15.74
CA GLU A 145 13.26 -17.37 -17.13
C GLU A 145 12.49 -18.61 -17.61
N GLN A 146 12.45 -19.68 -16.80
CA GLN A 146 11.67 -20.89 -17.10
C GLN A 146 10.15 -20.65 -17.19
N ASN A 147 9.64 -19.64 -16.50
CA ASN A 147 8.23 -19.25 -16.53
C ASN A 147 7.94 -18.11 -17.52
N SER A 148 8.96 -17.56 -18.17
CA SER A 148 8.83 -16.46 -19.13
C SER A 148 8.17 -16.93 -20.44
N GLY A 149 7.62 -15.99 -21.21
CA GLY A 149 7.00 -16.26 -22.51
C GLY A 149 5.64 -16.95 -22.48
N ARG A 150 5.02 -17.14 -21.31
CA ARG A 150 3.69 -17.76 -21.16
C ARG A 150 2.51 -16.83 -21.49
N TYR A 151 2.74 -15.53 -21.45
CA TYR A 151 1.70 -14.52 -21.59
C TYR A 151 2.18 -13.34 -22.43
N ASP A 152 1.32 -12.85 -23.30
CA ASP A 152 1.52 -11.57 -24.00
C ASP A 152 0.93 -10.43 -23.17
N LEU A 153 1.79 -9.51 -22.76
CA LEU A 153 1.36 -8.31 -22.02
C LEU A 153 1.02 -7.20 -23.00
N LYS A 154 -0.21 -6.69 -22.91
CA LYS A 154 -0.67 -5.53 -23.69
C LYS A 154 -1.13 -4.44 -22.73
N LYS A 155 -0.69 -3.21 -22.98
CA LYS A 155 -1.21 -2.04 -22.27
C LYS A 155 -2.56 -1.68 -22.85
N GLU A 156 -3.57 -1.65 -22.00
CA GLU A 156 -4.91 -1.27 -22.43
C GLU A 156 -5.01 0.25 -22.67
N PRO A 157 -5.74 0.70 -23.71
CA PRO A 157 -5.88 2.14 -24.02
C PRO A 157 -6.53 2.97 -22.91
N PHE A 158 -7.27 2.32 -22.02
CA PHE A 158 -7.99 2.98 -20.92
C PHE A 158 -7.20 3.06 -19.60
N ASN A 159 -6.00 2.48 -19.56
CA ASN A 159 -5.08 2.64 -18.43
C ASN A 159 -4.68 4.11 -18.31
N SER A 160 -4.85 4.65 -17.10
CA SER A 160 -4.52 6.02 -16.75
C SER A 160 -3.01 6.19 -16.49
N GLU A 161 -2.60 7.43 -16.25
CA GLU A 161 -1.27 7.75 -15.70
C GLU A 161 -1.18 7.50 -14.18
N GLY A 162 -2.32 7.22 -13.53
CA GLY A 162 -2.41 6.96 -12.11
C GLY A 162 -2.29 5.47 -11.79
N ILE A 163 -2.88 5.09 -10.66
CA ILE A 163 -2.99 3.70 -10.24
C ILE A 163 -4.30 3.16 -10.82
N ASP A 164 -4.25 2.05 -11.55
CA ASP A 164 -5.40 1.26 -11.98
C ASP A 164 -5.18 -0.21 -11.59
N PHE A 165 -6.10 -0.81 -10.84
CA PHE A 165 -5.96 -2.20 -10.36
C PHE A 165 -7.28 -2.81 -9.88
N GLY A 166 -7.24 -4.09 -9.49
CA GLY A 166 -8.35 -4.77 -8.83
C GLY A 166 -9.59 -4.82 -9.71
N SER A 167 -9.46 -5.35 -10.93
CA SER A 167 -10.57 -5.44 -11.88
C SER A 167 -11.48 -6.64 -11.60
N ALA A 168 -12.78 -6.48 -11.82
CA ALA A 168 -13.75 -7.56 -11.88
C ALA A 168 -14.72 -7.38 -13.04
N TYR A 169 -15.25 -8.50 -13.51
CA TYR A 169 -16.30 -8.52 -14.53
C TYR A 169 -17.67 -8.30 -13.89
N LEU A 170 -18.49 -7.47 -14.53
CA LEU A 170 -19.90 -7.31 -14.21
C LEU A 170 -20.71 -7.73 -15.44
N GLY A 171 -21.32 -8.93 -15.38
CA GLY A 171 -21.90 -9.56 -16.57
C GLY A 171 -20.84 -9.95 -17.58
N THR A 172 -21.20 -9.98 -18.87
CA THR A 172 -20.31 -10.36 -19.97
C THR A 172 -19.74 -9.17 -20.75
N ASP A 173 -20.21 -7.95 -20.47
CA ASP A 173 -19.98 -6.76 -21.29
C ASP A 173 -19.36 -5.59 -20.52
N LYS A 174 -19.08 -5.74 -19.21
CA LYS A 174 -18.43 -4.71 -18.41
C LYS A 174 -17.29 -5.23 -17.54
N MET A 175 -16.31 -4.36 -17.37
CA MET A 175 -15.26 -4.47 -16.36
C MET A 175 -15.35 -3.27 -15.41
N VAL A 176 -15.23 -3.54 -14.12
CA VAL A 176 -15.17 -2.52 -13.06
C VAL A 176 -13.83 -2.65 -12.35
N PHE A 177 -13.13 -1.54 -12.10
CA PHE A 177 -11.79 -1.55 -11.51
C PHE A 177 -11.54 -0.28 -10.67
N ALA A 178 -10.55 -0.34 -9.78
CA ALA A 178 -10.15 0.79 -8.95
C ALA A 178 -9.23 1.74 -9.71
N SER A 179 -9.43 3.06 -9.59
CA SER A 179 -8.56 4.04 -10.24
C SER A 179 -8.39 5.34 -9.47
N SER A 180 -7.16 5.89 -9.50
CA SER A 180 -6.86 7.25 -9.01
C SER A 180 -6.88 8.32 -10.13
N ARG A 181 -7.56 8.03 -11.24
CA ARG A 181 -7.61 8.91 -12.44
C ARG A 181 -8.24 10.29 -12.23
N ASP A 182 -9.15 10.45 -11.26
CA ASP A 182 -9.82 11.74 -11.03
C ASP A 182 -8.91 12.70 -10.26
N LYS A 183 -8.25 13.59 -11.00
CA LYS A 183 -7.36 14.61 -10.43
C LYS A 183 -8.13 15.79 -9.77
N GLY A 184 -9.46 15.85 -9.90
CA GLY A 184 -10.32 16.95 -9.45
C GLY A 184 -10.08 18.25 -10.22
N VAL A 185 -11.16 18.89 -10.69
CA VAL A 185 -11.04 20.15 -11.46
C VAL A 185 -10.95 21.38 -10.53
N LEU A 186 -11.74 21.40 -9.46
CA LEU A 186 -11.86 22.54 -8.53
C LEU A 186 -11.17 22.29 -7.17
N ILE A 187 -11.28 21.07 -6.62
CA ILE A 187 -10.65 20.67 -5.36
C ILE A 187 -9.81 19.43 -5.61
N ARG A 188 -8.49 19.57 -5.48
CA ARG A 188 -7.54 18.46 -5.63
C ARG A 188 -7.27 17.82 -4.28
N ARG A 189 -8.14 16.90 -3.85
CA ARG A 189 -7.88 16.09 -2.65
C ARG A 189 -6.90 14.98 -2.99
N ARG A 190 -5.74 14.98 -2.33
CA ARG A 190 -4.75 13.91 -2.43
C ARG A 190 -4.74 13.13 -1.12
N SER A 191 -4.61 11.82 -1.23
CA SER A 191 -4.38 10.96 -0.08
C SER A 191 -3.02 11.30 0.52
N LYS A 192 -2.98 11.37 1.84
CA LYS A 192 -1.73 11.61 2.58
C LYS A 192 -0.83 10.37 2.63
N TRP A 193 -1.40 9.21 2.25
CA TRP A 193 -0.68 7.94 2.13
C TRP A 193 0.31 7.97 0.96
N ASP A 194 -0.17 8.16 -0.27
CA ASP A 194 0.60 8.03 -1.53
C ASP A 194 0.78 9.36 -2.31
N GLY A 195 0.08 10.41 -1.88
CA GLY A 195 0.04 11.69 -2.58
C GLY A 195 -0.80 11.66 -3.86
N GLN A 196 -1.55 10.59 -4.14
CA GLN A 196 -2.41 10.43 -5.32
C GLN A 196 -3.85 10.85 -5.02
N PRO A 197 -4.70 11.07 -6.05
CA PRO A 197 -6.12 11.20 -5.83
C PRO A 197 -6.73 9.95 -5.17
N PHE A 198 -7.88 10.13 -4.50
CA PHE A 198 -8.59 9.01 -3.88
C PHE A 198 -9.03 7.99 -4.93
N LEU A 199 -8.87 6.71 -4.59
CA LEU A 199 -9.33 5.60 -5.42
C LEU A 199 -10.85 5.54 -5.41
N ASN A 200 -11.44 5.46 -6.59
CA ASN A 200 -12.85 5.14 -6.77
C ASN A 200 -12.98 3.99 -7.78
N LEU A 201 -14.15 3.37 -7.83
CA LEU A 201 -14.47 2.38 -8.85
C LEU A 201 -14.86 3.04 -10.16
N TYR A 202 -14.38 2.50 -11.28
CA TYR A 202 -14.70 2.92 -12.64
C TYR A 202 -15.15 1.71 -13.46
N GLU A 203 -16.12 1.93 -14.34
CA GLU A 203 -16.58 0.93 -15.30
C GLU A 203 -16.13 1.27 -16.73
N VAL A 204 -15.87 0.23 -17.52
CA VAL A 204 -15.60 0.27 -18.94
C VAL A 204 -16.30 -0.90 -19.63
N GLY A 205 -16.76 -0.69 -20.87
CA GLY A 205 -17.34 -1.77 -21.67
C GLY A 205 -16.28 -2.70 -22.23
N ILE A 206 -16.58 -4.01 -22.31
CA ILE A 206 -15.70 -5.06 -22.84
C ILE A 206 -16.47 -5.88 -23.90
N GLY A 207 -15.81 -6.29 -24.98
CA GLY A 207 -16.42 -7.04 -26.09
C GLY A 207 -15.49 -7.30 -27.28
N ASP A 208 -15.87 -8.23 -28.17
CA ASP A 208 -14.98 -8.97 -29.08
C ASP A 208 -14.16 -8.14 -30.09
N ASP A 209 -14.62 -6.96 -30.52
CA ASP A 209 -13.93 -6.22 -31.60
C ASP A 209 -13.30 -4.90 -31.17
N SER A 210 -13.45 -4.48 -29.92
CA SER A 210 -12.85 -3.23 -29.48
C SER A 210 -13.11 -2.96 -27.98
N LEU A 211 -12.04 -2.98 -27.19
CA LEU A 211 -11.90 -2.10 -26.02
C LEU A 211 -11.78 -0.61 -26.44
N SER A 212 -11.92 -0.31 -27.74
CA SER A 212 -11.79 1.01 -28.37
C SER A 212 -13.06 1.88 -28.28
N GLU A 213 -14.18 1.34 -27.77
CA GLU A 213 -15.32 2.16 -27.37
C GLU A 213 -15.42 2.29 -25.85
N LYS A 214 -15.19 3.54 -25.40
CA LYS A 214 -15.69 4.19 -24.16
C LYS A 214 -14.65 4.34 -23.07
N SER A 215 -14.12 5.56 -22.98
CA SER A 215 -13.40 6.09 -21.81
C SER A 215 -14.08 5.63 -20.51
N PRO A 216 -13.30 5.12 -19.53
CA PRO A 216 -13.88 4.65 -18.28
C PRO A 216 -14.66 5.75 -17.57
N ARG A 217 -15.76 5.36 -16.97
CA ARG A 217 -16.69 6.26 -16.28
C ARG A 217 -16.74 5.88 -14.82
N LEU A 218 -16.96 6.87 -13.96
CA LEU A 218 -17.14 6.61 -12.54
C LEU A 218 -18.28 5.60 -12.34
N PHE A 219 -18.00 4.52 -11.63
CA PHE A 219 -18.99 3.52 -11.27
C PHE A 219 -19.85 4.10 -10.14
N LYS A 220 -21.12 4.39 -10.44
CA LYS A 220 -22.03 5.08 -9.52
C LYS A 220 -22.55 4.13 -8.46
N SER A 221 -21.74 3.88 -7.44
CA SER A 221 -22.10 3.11 -6.26
C SER A 221 -22.96 3.92 -5.27
N GLY A 222 -22.99 5.25 -5.39
CA GLY A 222 -23.74 6.18 -4.52
C GLY A 222 -22.99 6.61 -3.27
N ILE A 223 -21.72 6.21 -3.17
CA ILE A 223 -20.90 6.20 -1.96
C ILE A 223 -19.45 6.63 -2.26
N GLU A 224 -19.18 6.98 -3.52
CA GLU A 224 -17.92 7.48 -4.04
C GLU A 224 -17.37 8.72 -3.30
N GLY A 225 -16.04 8.89 -3.29
CA GLY A 225 -15.37 10.15 -2.98
C GLY A 225 -15.15 10.50 -1.50
N LYS A 226 -15.60 9.66 -0.55
CA LYS A 226 -15.29 9.85 0.88
C LYS A 226 -14.04 9.09 1.33
N TYR A 227 -13.83 7.89 0.79
CA TYR A 227 -12.78 6.95 1.17
C TYR A 227 -12.23 6.25 -0.07
N HIS A 228 -11.09 5.56 0.05
CA HIS A 228 -10.59 4.73 -1.05
C HIS A 228 -11.48 3.50 -1.21
N GLU A 229 -11.86 3.23 -2.45
CA GLU A 229 -12.61 2.02 -2.84
C GLU A 229 -11.81 1.24 -3.88
N SER A 230 -11.77 -0.08 -3.74
CA SER A 230 -11.03 -0.94 -4.66
C SER A 230 -11.50 -2.39 -4.66
N THR A 231 -10.98 -3.15 -5.61
CA THR A 231 -11.10 -4.62 -5.68
C THR A 231 -12.55 -5.08 -5.49
N PRO A 232 -13.48 -4.66 -6.36
CA PRO A 232 -14.82 -5.22 -6.35
C PRO A 232 -14.79 -6.67 -6.84
N VAL A 233 -15.78 -7.45 -6.43
CA VAL A 233 -16.18 -8.72 -7.04
C VAL A 233 -17.70 -8.77 -7.03
N PHE A 234 -18.29 -9.31 -8.10
CA PHE A 234 -19.73 -9.35 -8.29
C PHE A 234 -20.22 -10.79 -8.30
N THR A 235 -21.44 -11.00 -7.80
CA THR A 235 -22.14 -12.26 -8.04
C THR A 235 -22.50 -12.39 -9.52
N LYS A 236 -22.69 -13.61 -10.01
CA LYS A 236 -23.00 -13.93 -11.41
C LYS A 236 -24.30 -13.31 -11.88
N ASP A 237 -25.27 -13.17 -10.98
CA ASP A 237 -26.54 -12.48 -11.25
C ASP A 237 -26.38 -10.94 -11.31
N GLY A 238 -25.20 -10.41 -10.95
CA GLY A 238 -24.88 -9.00 -10.93
C GLY A 238 -25.59 -8.20 -9.84
N GLN A 239 -26.25 -8.88 -8.88
CA GLN A 239 -27.07 -8.21 -7.86
C GLN A 239 -26.33 -7.93 -6.56
N THR A 240 -25.21 -8.60 -6.30
CA THR A 240 -24.40 -8.39 -5.11
C THR A 240 -22.97 -8.03 -5.49
N MET A 241 -22.40 -7.05 -4.80
CA MET A 241 -21.01 -6.62 -4.92
C MET A 241 -20.34 -6.74 -3.56
N TYR A 242 -19.13 -7.30 -3.54
CA TYR A 242 -18.20 -7.18 -2.42
C TYR A 242 -17.05 -6.29 -2.85
N PHE A 243 -16.58 -5.38 -2.01
CA PHE A 243 -15.48 -4.48 -2.36
C PHE A 243 -14.67 -4.08 -1.14
N THR A 244 -13.40 -3.73 -1.35
CA THR A 244 -12.52 -3.22 -0.29
C THR A 244 -12.68 -1.72 -0.17
N ARG A 245 -12.82 -1.22 1.06
CA ARG A 245 -12.82 0.21 1.37
C ARG A 245 -11.93 0.53 2.56
N THR A 246 -11.32 1.72 2.56
CA THR A 246 -10.68 2.28 3.76
C THR A 246 -11.72 2.86 4.73
N GLU A 247 -11.70 2.46 5.99
CA GLU A 247 -12.57 2.98 7.06
C GLU A 247 -11.72 3.62 8.18
N PRO A 248 -12.10 4.79 8.72
CA PRO A 248 -11.43 5.36 9.88
C PRO A 248 -11.68 4.52 11.13
N LYS A 249 -10.64 4.32 11.94
CA LYS A 249 -10.80 3.70 13.26
C LYS A 249 -11.54 4.66 14.21
N GLY A 250 -12.84 4.40 14.41
CA GLY A 250 -13.69 5.15 15.33
C GLY A 250 -14.01 6.58 14.88
N LEU A 251 -14.51 7.40 15.82
CA LEU A 251 -14.99 8.76 15.54
C LEU A 251 -13.89 9.84 15.57
N ASP A 252 -12.67 9.48 15.98
CA ASP A 252 -11.59 10.44 16.19
C ASP A 252 -10.92 10.87 14.88
N LYS A 253 -10.84 12.19 14.68
CA LYS A 253 -10.13 12.80 13.55
C LYS A 253 -8.63 12.53 13.68
N GLY A 254 -8.16 11.46 13.04
CA GLY A 254 -6.73 11.15 12.91
C GLY A 254 -6.35 9.73 13.30
N SER A 255 -7.30 8.84 13.53
CA SER A 255 -6.99 7.42 13.67
C SER A 255 -6.49 6.81 12.35
N PRO A 256 -5.67 5.76 12.40
CA PRO A 256 -5.30 4.99 11.21
C PRO A 256 -6.55 4.52 10.45
N LEU A 257 -6.46 4.53 9.13
CA LEU A 257 -7.46 3.90 8.27
C LEU A 257 -7.15 2.40 8.19
N TYR A 258 -8.18 1.56 8.27
CA TYR A 258 -8.08 0.12 8.02
C TYR A 258 -8.87 -0.25 6.77
N LEU A 259 -8.48 -1.33 6.12
CA LEU A 259 -9.24 -1.92 5.03
C LEU A 259 -10.32 -2.83 5.61
N LYS A 260 -11.55 -2.67 5.11
CA LYS A 260 -12.69 -3.54 5.37
C LYS A 260 -13.31 -3.97 4.04
N ILE A 261 -13.92 -5.16 4.03
CA ILE A 261 -14.73 -5.61 2.90
C ILE A 261 -16.19 -5.30 3.19
N TYR A 262 -16.82 -4.53 2.31
CA TYR A 262 -18.25 -4.23 2.37
C TYR A 262 -18.99 -5.07 1.35
N ARG A 263 -20.25 -5.40 1.66
CA ARG A 263 -21.23 -5.90 0.70
C ARG A 263 -22.19 -4.80 0.32
N ALA A 264 -22.61 -4.77 -0.93
CA ALA A 264 -23.68 -3.91 -1.45
C ALA A 264 -24.61 -4.71 -2.37
N HIS A 265 -25.86 -4.27 -2.47
CA HIS A 265 -26.91 -4.90 -3.28
C HIS A 265 -27.48 -3.92 -4.31
N LEU A 266 -27.77 -4.42 -5.50
CA LEU A 266 -28.44 -3.67 -6.55
C LEU A 266 -29.96 -3.73 -6.34
N VAL A 267 -30.56 -2.60 -5.96
CA VAL A 267 -32.01 -2.46 -5.74
C VAL A 267 -32.52 -1.32 -6.62
N ASP A 268 -33.52 -1.60 -7.46
CA ASP A 268 -34.10 -0.64 -8.42
C ASP A 268 -33.05 0.09 -9.29
N GLY A 269 -32.02 -0.66 -9.72
CA GLY A 269 -30.93 -0.16 -10.55
C GLY A 269 -29.92 0.73 -9.81
N LYS A 270 -29.93 0.73 -8.46
CA LYS A 270 -28.99 1.48 -7.62
C LYS A 270 -28.31 0.57 -6.61
N TRP A 271 -27.02 0.75 -6.42
CA TRP A 271 -26.30 0.06 -5.36
C TRP A 271 -26.70 0.65 -4.00
N THR A 272 -27.02 -0.22 -3.05
CA THR A 272 -27.49 0.13 -1.70
C THR A 272 -26.96 -0.88 -0.67
N GLY A 273 -27.05 -0.52 0.61
CA GLY A 273 -26.82 -1.47 1.71
C GLY A 273 -25.36 -1.84 1.90
N GLU A 274 -24.51 -0.87 2.23
CA GLU A 274 -23.12 -1.08 2.65
C GLU A 274 -23.04 -1.81 4.00
N GLU A 275 -23.06 -3.12 3.97
CA GLU A 275 -22.96 -3.93 5.17
C GLU A 275 -21.51 -4.15 5.57
N ASP A 276 -21.16 -3.79 6.81
CA ASP A 276 -19.91 -4.19 7.44
C ASP A 276 -19.98 -5.68 7.79
N LEU A 277 -19.12 -6.49 7.19
CA LEU A 277 -19.18 -7.95 7.25
C LEU A 277 -18.51 -8.50 8.52
N THR A 278 -18.97 -9.67 8.99
CA THR A 278 -18.46 -10.34 10.20
C THR A 278 -16.98 -10.73 10.13
N ILE A 279 -16.39 -10.74 8.92
CA ILE A 279 -14.96 -10.99 8.67
C ILE A 279 -14.06 -9.77 8.91
N ASN A 280 -14.66 -8.59 9.14
CA ASN A 280 -13.93 -7.35 9.42
C ASN A 280 -13.67 -7.19 10.92
N GLY A 281 -12.70 -6.31 11.23
CA GLY A 281 -12.42 -5.89 12.60
C GLY A 281 -11.78 -4.49 12.62
N ASP A 282 -11.53 -3.97 13.82
CA ASP A 282 -11.03 -2.59 14.02
C ASP A 282 -9.54 -2.54 14.40
N THR A 283 -8.87 -3.69 14.34
CA THR A 283 -7.46 -3.85 14.73
C THR A 283 -6.59 -4.50 13.66
N TYR A 284 -7.19 -4.90 12.54
CA TYR A 284 -6.57 -5.56 11.40
C TYR A 284 -7.27 -5.15 10.11
N ASN A 285 -6.60 -5.39 8.99
CA ASN A 285 -7.09 -5.18 7.64
C ASN A 285 -7.75 -6.46 7.12
N THR A 286 -8.85 -6.30 6.39
CA THR A 286 -9.51 -7.34 5.61
C THR A 286 -9.75 -6.77 4.22
N ALA A 287 -9.19 -7.40 3.18
CA ALA A 287 -9.14 -6.82 1.84
C ALA A 287 -9.16 -7.87 0.73
N HIS A 288 -9.33 -7.37 -0.49
CA HIS A 288 -9.25 -8.11 -1.75
C HIS A 288 -10.22 -9.31 -1.81
N PRO A 289 -11.55 -9.07 -1.75
CA PRO A 289 -12.54 -10.13 -1.84
C PRO A 289 -12.45 -10.87 -3.18
N MET A 290 -12.65 -12.18 -3.14
CA MET A 290 -12.83 -13.01 -4.33
C MET A 290 -13.87 -14.09 -4.06
N LEU A 291 -14.88 -14.19 -4.93
CA LEU A 291 -15.83 -15.30 -4.90
C LEU A 291 -15.24 -16.51 -5.61
N ASN A 292 -15.54 -17.71 -5.12
CA ASN A 292 -15.26 -18.91 -5.90
C ASN A 292 -16.30 -19.12 -7.02
N VAL A 293 -16.03 -20.10 -7.88
CA VAL A 293 -16.92 -20.44 -8.99
C VAL A 293 -18.34 -20.78 -8.51
N GLY A 294 -18.49 -21.37 -7.32
CA GLY A 294 -19.80 -21.74 -6.75
C GLY A 294 -20.55 -20.60 -6.05
N GLU A 295 -19.89 -19.47 -5.79
CA GLU A 295 -20.42 -18.36 -4.98
C GLU A 295 -20.85 -18.76 -3.56
N ASP A 296 -20.30 -19.86 -3.04
CA ASP A 296 -20.54 -20.39 -1.69
C ASP A 296 -19.36 -20.09 -0.74
N ARG A 297 -18.30 -19.42 -1.24
CA ARG A 297 -17.14 -18.98 -0.45
C ARG A 297 -16.67 -17.61 -0.88
N LEU A 298 -16.39 -16.76 0.10
CA LEU A 298 -15.70 -15.50 -0.06
C LEU A 298 -14.25 -15.65 0.43
N TYR A 299 -13.30 -15.63 -0.50
CA TYR A 299 -11.87 -15.56 -0.23
C TYR A 299 -11.45 -14.11 0.01
N PHE A 300 -10.46 -13.89 0.86
CA PHE A 300 -9.92 -12.56 1.18
C PHE A 300 -8.55 -12.69 1.84
N VAL A 301 -7.84 -11.57 1.98
CA VAL A 301 -6.59 -11.48 2.74
C VAL A 301 -6.76 -10.70 4.03
N SER A 302 -5.98 -11.03 5.06
CA SER A 302 -5.98 -10.30 6.32
C SER A 302 -4.64 -10.40 7.07
N ASP A 303 -4.26 -9.32 7.77
CA ASP A 303 -3.10 -9.25 8.69
C ASP A 303 -3.50 -9.52 10.16
N ARG A 304 -4.64 -10.19 10.38
CA ARG A 304 -5.12 -10.52 11.72
C ARG A 304 -4.13 -11.37 12.49
N LYS A 305 -4.14 -11.19 13.82
CA LYS A 305 -3.27 -11.95 14.73
C LYS A 305 -3.52 -13.46 14.59
N GLY A 306 -2.44 -14.23 14.51
CA GLY A 306 -2.48 -15.70 14.41
C GLY A 306 -2.37 -16.23 12.98
N GLY A 307 -2.14 -15.37 11.99
CA GLY A 307 -1.70 -15.79 10.65
C GLY A 307 -0.23 -16.22 10.60
N GLU A 308 0.18 -16.69 9.42
CA GLU A 308 1.48 -17.27 9.08
C GLU A 308 2.48 -16.22 8.60
N GLY A 309 2.01 -15.16 7.94
CA GLY A 309 2.84 -14.11 7.35
C GLY A 309 2.43 -12.68 7.70
N GLN A 310 2.80 -11.74 6.83
CA GLN A 310 2.38 -10.33 6.93
C GLN A 310 0.89 -10.18 6.66
N THR A 311 0.38 -10.89 5.65
CA THR A 311 -1.05 -11.05 5.37
C THR A 311 -1.26 -12.45 4.84
N ASP A 312 -2.32 -13.08 5.31
CA ASP A 312 -2.68 -14.46 4.97
C ASP A 312 -3.97 -14.50 4.14
N LEU A 313 -4.13 -15.56 3.36
CA LEU A 313 -5.41 -15.93 2.77
C LEU A 313 -6.33 -16.63 3.77
N TYR A 314 -7.58 -16.22 3.70
CA TYR A 314 -8.71 -16.83 4.40
C TYR A 314 -9.86 -17.04 3.40
N TYR A 315 -10.82 -17.90 3.78
CA TYR A 315 -12.16 -17.88 3.18
C TYR A 315 -13.24 -17.91 4.26
N ALA A 316 -14.42 -17.37 3.96
CA ALA A 316 -15.64 -17.57 4.76
C ALA A 316 -16.72 -18.25 3.90
N PRO A 317 -17.41 -19.29 4.41
CA PRO A 317 -18.58 -19.86 3.74
C PRO A 317 -19.70 -18.82 3.62
N ILE A 318 -20.45 -18.84 2.52
CA ILE A 318 -21.62 -18.00 2.29
C ILE A 318 -22.88 -18.87 2.44
N GLY A 319 -23.74 -18.53 3.39
CA GLY A 319 -25.04 -19.17 3.61
C GLY A 319 -26.07 -18.80 2.54
N GLY A 320 -27.16 -19.55 2.46
CA GLY A 320 -28.23 -19.30 1.47
C GLY A 320 -28.97 -17.97 1.66
N ASP A 321 -28.89 -17.37 2.84
CA ASP A 321 -29.37 -16.02 3.16
C ASP A 321 -28.31 -14.93 2.96
N GLY A 322 -27.12 -15.31 2.46
CA GLY A 322 -25.96 -14.45 2.31
C GLY A 322 -25.12 -14.30 3.58
N SER A 323 -25.49 -14.89 4.72
CA SER A 323 -24.69 -14.79 5.95
C SER A 323 -23.29 -15.40 5.76
N LEU A 324 -22.27 -14.78 6.38
CA LEU A 324 -20.92 -15.34 6.38
C LEU A 324 -20.72 -16.27 7.58
N GLY A 325 -20.30 -17.50 7.31
CA GLY A 325 -19.90 -18.47 8.33
C GLY A 325 -18.55 -18.14 8.96
N GLU A 326 -18.08 -19.01 9.85
CA GLU A 326 -16.76 -18.88 10.47
C GLU A 326 -15.66 -18.94 9.39
N MET A 327 -14.76 -17.96 9.43
CA MET A 327 -13.65 -17.85 8.50
C MET A 327 -12.55 -18.89 8.77
N VAL A 328 -11.92 -19.39 7.71
CA VAL A 328 -10.89 -20.43 7.75
C VAL A 328 -9.60 -19.90 7.12
N ASN A 329 -8.49 -20.00 7.85
CA ASN A 329 -7.15 -19.71 7.32
C ASN A 329 -6.71 -20.85 6.39
N LEU A 330 -6.13 -20.54 5.22
CA LEU A 330 -5.74 -21.55 4.22
C LEU A 330 -4.48 -22.35 4.61
N GLY A 331 -3.79 -21.95 5.68
CA GLY A 331 -2.67 -22.64 6.30
C GLY A 331 -1.35 -22.54 5.52
N LYS A 332 -0.28 -23.00 6.16
CA LYS A 332 1.12 -22.91 5.67
C LYS A 332 1.43 -23.53 4.30
N LYS A 333 0.52 -24.33 3.75
CA LYS A 333 0.68 -24.86 2.39
C LYS A 333 0.42 -23.80 1.32
N ILE A 334 -0.34 -22.77 1.68
CA ILE A 334 -0.78 -21.70 0.80
C ILE A 334 -0.20 -20.38 1.31
N ASN A 335 -0.38 -20.07 2.60
CA ASN A 335 0.13 -18.84 3.18
C ASN A 335 1.64 -18.91 3.38
N THR A 336 2.32 -17.84 3.02
CA THR A 336 3.78 -17.71 3.13
C THR A 336 4.12 -16.77 4.30
N PRO A 337 5.39 -16.70 4.74
CA PRO A 337 5.82 -15.64 5.66
C PRO A 337 5.70 -14.22 5.06
N GLY A 338 5.47 -14.13 3.75
CA GLY A 338 5.33 -12.91 2.98
C GLY A 338 3.95 -12.27 3.09
N ARG A 339 3.51 -11.65 1.98
CA ARG A 339 2.25 -10.91 1.89
C ARG A 339 1.42 -11.49 0.77
N GLU A 340 0.46 -12.35 1.09
CA GLU A 340 -0.54 -12.79 0.11
C GLU A 340 -1.46 -11.62 -0.26
N SER A 341 -1.82 -11.47 -1.54
CA SER A 341 -2.62 -10.32 -1.99
C SER A 341 -3.38 -10.62 -3.29
N PHE A 342 -4.53 -9.97 -3.49
CA PHE A 342 -5.34 -10.12 -4.71
C PHE A 342 -5.64 -11.59 -5.08
N PRO A 343 -6.29 -12.37 -4.18
CA PRO A 343 -6.72 -13.71 -4.55
C PRO A 343 -7.59 -13.67 -5.80
N PHE A 344 -7.36 -14.63 -6.68
CA PHE A 344 -8.10 -14.82 -7.91
C PHE A 344 -8.41 -16.29 -8.10
N ILE A 345 -9.70 -16.61 -8.26
CA ILE A 345 -10.19 -17.93 -8.60
C ILE A 345 -10.46 -17.98 -10.11
N SER A 346 -9.77 -18.87 -10.83
CA SER A 346 -10.02 -19.08 -12.26
C SER A 346 -11.33 -19.86 -12.50
N ALA A 347 -11.75 -19.94 -13.75
CA ALA A 347 -12.91 -20.76 -14.16
C ALA A 347 -12.77 -22.25 -13.80
N ASP A 348 -11.54 -22.77 -13.78
CA ASP A 348 -11.21 -24.14 -13.36
C ASP A 348 -11.08 -24.28 -11.83
N ASN A 349 -11.45 -23.23 -11.08
CA ASN A 349 -11.39 -23.16 -9.63
C ASN A 349 -9.96 -23.28 -9.05
N ASN A 350 -8.95 -22.84 -9.82
CA ASN A 350 -7.58 -22.68 -9.34
C ASN A 350 -7.42 -21.33 -8.63
N LEU A 351 -6.74 -21.32 -7.49
CA LEU A 351 -6.45 -20.11 -6.71
C LEU A 351 -5.06 -19.56 -7.03
N TYR A 352 -5.02 -18.28 -7.42
CA TYR A 352 -3.81 -17.46 -7.62
C TYR A 352 -3.81 -16.32 -6.60
N PHE A 353 -2.66 -15.92 -6.07
CA PHE A 353 -2.57 -14.99 -4.94
C PHE A 353 -1.16 -14.46 -4.68
#